data_AF-A0A1G2VEW6-F1
#
_entry.id   AF-A0A1G2VEW6-F1
#
_cell.length_a   1.000
_cell.length_b   1.000
_cell.length_c   1.000
_cell.angle_alpha   90.00
_cell.angle_beta   90.00
_cell.angle_gamma   90.00
#
_symmetry.space_group_name_H-M   'P 1'
#
loop_
_entity.id
_entity.type
_entity.pdbx_description
1 polymer ?
#
loop_
_entity_poly.entity_id
_entity_poly.type
_entity_poly.pdbx_seq_one_letter_code
_entity_poly.pdbx_strand_id
1 'polypeptide(L)' 'MVEVKRKEGESISSLIYRFSRRVQQSGVVLDVKKRRFRKRPPNRLKIKLSALHRLGKRIEFEKKRKLGQV' A
#
# COMPACT_ATOMS: atom_id res chain seq x y z
N MET A 1 15.79 1.77 6.43
CA MET A 1 16.34 3.12 6.66
C MET A 1 16.26 3.87 5.34
N VAL A 2 15.51 4.98 5.28
CA VAL A 2 15.42 5.80 4.07
C VAL A 2 16.43 6.92 4.20
N GLU A 3 17.61 6.73 3.63
CA GLU A 3 18.66 7.75 3.59
C GLU A 3 18.90 8.17 2.14
N VAL A 4 19.08 9.47 1.92
CA VAL A 4 19.41 10.05 0.63
C VAL A 4 20.58 11.01 0.82
N LYS A 5 21.73 10.69 0.22
CA LYS A 5 22.90 11.57 0.21
C LYS A 5 22.82 12.57 -0.95
N ARG A 6 23.29 13.78 -0.70
CA ARG A 6 23.39 14.86 -1.68
C ARG A 6 24.42 14.50 -2.74
N LYS A 7 24.10 14.74 -4.01
CA LYS A 7 25.06 14.60 -5.12
C LYS A 7 25.73 15.95 -5.40
N GLU A 8 26.96 15.92 -5.92
CA GLU A 8 27.66 17.13 -6.36
C GLU A 8 26.87 17.84 -7.47
N GLY A 9 26.72 19.16 -7.36
CA GLY A 9 25.93 19.98 -8.29
C GLY A 9 24.41 19.92 -8.10
N GLU A 10 23.88 19.20 -7.10
CA GLU A 10 22.44 19.07 -6.88
C GLU A 10 21.82 20.29 -6.17
N SER A 11 20.70 20.79 -6.72
CA SER A 11 19.83 21.77 -6.07
C SER A 11 19.09 21.16 -4.87
N ILE A 12 18.88 21.96 -3.83
CA ILE A 12 18.23 21.54 -2.58
C ILE A 12 16.81 20.99 -2.84
N SER A 13 16.09 21.54 -3.82
CA SER A 13 14.74 21.10 -4.21
C SER A 13 14.74 19.68 -4.77
N SER A 14 15.71 19.33 -5.63
CA SER A 14 15.86 18.00 -6.21
C SER A 14 16.17 16.94 -5.14
N LEU A 15 16.97 17.29 -4.13
CA LEU A 15 17.27 16.43 -2.99
C LEU A 15 16.01 16.11 -2.17
N ILE A 16 15.19 17.14 -1.85
CA ILE A 16 13.93 16.98 -1.12
C ILE A 16 12.95 16.09 -1.92
N TYR A 17 12.86 16.29 -3.23
CA TYR A 17 12.00 15.47 -4.09
C TYR A 17 12.40 14.00 -4.05
N ARG A 18 13.70 13.69 -4.19
CA ARG A 18 14.22 12.31 -4.09
C ARG A 18 13.94 11.70 -2.74
N PHE A 19 14.13 12.45 -1.66
CA PHE A 19 13.82 12.01 -0.31
C PHE A 19 12.33 11.66 -0.18
N SER A 20 11.44 12.56 -0.59
CA SER A 20 9.99 12.35 -0.54
C SER A 20 9.57 11.11 -1.34
N ARG A 21 10.08 10.94 -2.57
CA ARG A 21 9.82 9.76 -3.41
C ARG A 21 10.33 8.47 -2.75
N ARG A 22 11.52 8.50 -2.15
CA ARG A 22 12.08 7.33 -1.45
C ARG A 22 11.27 6.98 -0.20
N VAL A 23 10.80 7.97 0.55
CA VAL A 23 9.91 7.77 1.71
C VAL A 23 8.57 7.16 1.28
N GLN A 24 7.97 7.68 0.20
CA GLN A 24 6.73 7.13 -0.35
C GLN A 24 6.90 5.68 -0.82
N GLN A 25 7.94 5.40 -1.61
CA GLN A 25 8.23 4.04 -2.11
C GLN A 25 8.54 3.06 -0.98
N SER A 26 9.22 3.52 0.08
CA SER A 26 9.56 2.68 1.23
C SER A 26 8.32 2.22 2.01
N GLY A 27 7.18 2.89 1.85
CA GLY A 27 5.93 2.54 2.55
C GLY A 27 5.99 2.71 4.08
N VAL A 28 7.09 3.25 4.64
CA VAL A 28 7.31 3.37 6.08
C VAL A 28 6.17 4.14 6.76
N VAL A 29 5.69 5.21 6.14
CA VAL A 29 4.57 6.00 6.67
C VAL A 29 3.28 5.17 6.75
N LEU A 30 3.00 4.32 5.76
CA LEU A 30 1.84 3.44 5.75
C LEU A 30 1.95 2.34 6.80
N ASP A 31 3.14 1.77 6.96
CA ASP A 31 3.40 0.73 7.96
C ASP A 31 3.25 1.26 9.39
N VAL A 32 3.79 2.45 9.67
CA VAL A 32 3.61 3.14 10.96
C VAL A 32 2.13 3.42 11.23
N LYS A 33 1.39 3.95 10.23
CA LYS A 33 -0.07 4.17 10.36
C LYS A 33 -0.83 2.86 10.62
N LYS A 34 -0.45 1.77 9.95
CA LYS A 34 -1.07 0.45 10.10
C LYS A 34 -0.82 -0.16 11.48
N ARG A 35 0.37 0.04 12.04
CA ARG A 35 0.81 -0.50 13.33
C ARG A 35 0.48 0.40 14.54
N ARG A 36 0.03 1.64 14.30
CA ARG A 36 -0.30 2.63 15.35
C ARG A 36 -1.20 2.06 16.46
N PHE A 37 -2.14 1.18 16.11
CA PHE A 37 -3.07 0.59 17.06
C PHE A 37 -3.03 -0.94 17.04
N ARG A 38 -3.16 -1.55 18.22
CA ARG A 38 -3.29 -3.01 18.35
C ARG A 38 -4.61 -3.46 17.72
N LYS A 39 -4.54 -4.39 16.78
CA LYS A 39 -5.71 -5.09 16.22
C LYS A 39 -5.92 -6.41 16.95
N ARG A 40 -7.17 -6.72 17.30
CA ARG A 40 -7.55 -8.04 17.83
C ARG A 40 -7.49 -9.08 16.70
N PRO A 41 -7.03 -10.32 16.96
CA PRO A 41 -7.06 -11.37 15.96
C PRO A 41 -8.52 -11.67 15.55
N PRO A 42 -8.79 -11.93 14.26
CA PRO A 42 -10.14 -12.24 13.80
C PRO A 42 -10.58 -13.64 14.29
N ASN A 43 -11.87 -13.78 14.58
CA ASN A 43 -12.47 -15.08 14.87
C ASN A 43 -12.66 -15.93 13.59
N ARG A 44 -12.92 -17.24 13.74
CA ARG A 44 -13.09 -18.18 12.62
C ARG A 44 -14.16 -17.71 11.61
N LEU A 45 -15.27 -17.16 12.11
CA LEU A 45 -16.36 -16.65 11.27
C LEU A 45 -15.92 -15.46 10.41
N LYS A 46 -15.21 -14.48 10.98
CA LYS A 46 -14.69 -13.31 10.25
C LYS A 46 -13.70 -13.72 9.16
N ILE A 47 -12.88 -14.74 9.43
CA ILE A 47 -11.96 -15.29 8.43
C ILE A 47 -12.76 -15.87 7.24
N LYS A 48 -13.80 -16.66 7.52
CA LYS A 48 -14.68 -17.25 6.49
C LYS A 48 -15.38 -16.17 5.66
N LEU A 49 -15.98 -15.17 6.30
CA LEU A 49 -16.67 -14.06 5.62
C LEU A 49 -15.72 -13.25 4.73
N SER A 50 -14.50 -12.97 5.21
CA SER A 50 -13.47 -12.29 4.42
C SER A 50 -13.07 -13.10 3.18
N ALA A 51 -12.94 -14.42 3.32
CA ALA A 51 -12.63 -15.29 2.19
C ALA A 51 -13.75 -15.31 1.13
N LEU A 52 -15.02 -15.41 1.57
CA LEU A 52 -16.19 -15.35 0.68
C LEU A 52 -16.28 -14.01 -0.06
N HIS A 53 -16.03 -12.89 0.64
CA HIS A 53 -16.02 -11.57 0.02
C HIS A 53 -14.92 -11.44 -1.05
N ARG A 54 -13.70 -11.95 -0.79
CA ARG A 54 -12.62 -11.97 -1.79
C ARG A 54 -12.99 -12.78 -3.03
N LEU A 55 -13.64 -13.92 -2.85
CA LEU A 55 -14.10 -14.75 -3.96
C LEU A 55 -15.16 -14.02 -4.79
N GLY A 56 -16.16 -13.41 -4.15
CA GLY A 56 -17.19 -12.62 -4.82
C GLY A 56 -16.60 -11.46 -5.64
N LYS A 57 -15.65 -10.71 -5.06
CA LYS A 57 -14.95 -9.63 -5.77
C LYS A 57 -14.14 -10.12 -6.98
N ARG A 58 -13.54 -11.32 -6.90
CA ARG A 58 -12.83 -11.91 -8.04
C ARG A 58 -13.77 -12.19 -9.20
N ILE A 59 -14.93 -12.78 -8.91
CA ILE A 59 -15.96 -13.07 -9.91
C ILE A 59 -16.51 -11.78 -10.52
N GLU A 60 -16.81 -10.76 -9.70
CA GLU A 60 -17.23 -9.45 -10.18
C GLU A 60 -16.20 -8.81 -11.11
N PHE A 61 -14.91 -8.87 -10.74
CA PHE A 61 -13.82 -8.34 -11.55
C PHE A 61 -13.69 -9.07 -12.89
N GLU A 62 -13.74 -10.40 -12.89
CA GLU A 62 -13.69 -11.20 -14.12
C GLU A 62 -14.88 -10.91 -15.04
N LYS A 63 -16.07 -10.72 -14.48
CA LYS A 63 -17.26 -10.33 -15.25
C LYS A 63 -17.08 -8.94 -15.87
N LYS A 64 -16.61 -7.95 -15.10
CA LYS A 64 -16.35 -6.59 -15.61
C LYS A 64 -15.29 -6.56 -16.70
N ARG A 65 -14.22 -7.35 -16.54
CA ARG A 65 -13.18 -7.53 -17.55
C ARG A 65 -13.75 -8.13 -18.83
N LYS A 66 -14.62 -9.15 -18.73
CA LYS A 66 -15.33 -9.72 -19.89
C LYS A 66 -16.26 -8.73 -20.58
N LEU A 67 -16.85 -7.80 -19.83
CA LEU A 67 -17.73 -6.73 -20.34
C LEU A 67 -16.97 -5.51 -20.88
N GLY A 68 -15.62 -5.51 -20.86
CA GLY A 68 -14.80 -4.39 -21.33
C GLY A 68 -14.88 -3.13 -20.47
N GLN A 69 -15.38 -3.23 -19.23
CA GLN A 69 -15.49 -2.11 -18.31
C GLN A 69 -14.21 -1.89 -17.47
N VAL A 70 -13.23 -2.79 -17.61
CA VAL A 70 -11.89 -2.79 -17.01
C VAL A 70 -10.91 -3.45 -17.96
#